data_AF-A0A921MTG8-F1
#
_entry.id   AF-A0A921MTG8-F1
#
_cell.length_a   1.000
_cell.length_b   1.000
_cell.length_c   1.000
_cell.angle_alpha   90.00
_cell.angle_beta   90.00
_cell.angle_gamma   90.00
#
_symmetry.space_group_name_H-M   'P 1'
#
loop_
_entity.id
_entity.type
_entity.pdbx_description
1 polymer ?
#
loop_
_entity_poly.entity_id
_entity_poly.type
_entity_poly.pdbx_seq_one_letter_code
_entity_poly.pdbx_strand_id
1 'polypeptide(L)'
;MSDVEWHSVALAPIVLVHGTEGLIADRAVQRLRALAKEADPSVEVHDLAGESLGPGALAQVASPSLFGEPRLVVVPELQSAPDALVLELLDYVKAPEQDVTLVLVHRG
;
A
#
# COMPACT_ATOMS: atom_id res chain seq x y z
N MET A 1 15.02 12.17 1.89
CA MET A 1 13.76 11.88 1.19
C MET A 1 13.08 13.22 1.06
N SER A 2 12.87 13.72 -0.15
CA SER A 2 12.23 15.03 -0.35
C SER A 2 10.74 14.91 -0.05
N ASP A 3 10.19 15.83 0.74
CA ASP A 3 8.74 15.89 0.94
C ASP A 3 8.06 16.15 -0.41
N VAL A 4 7.12 15.28 -0.76
CA VAL A 4 6.34 15.35 -2.00
C VAL A 4 4.96 15.85 -1.63
N GLU A 5 4.52 16.94 -2.26
CA GLU A 5 3.14 17.42 -2.11
C GLU A 5 2.16 16.30 -2.49
N TRP A 6 1.05 16.17 -1.76
CA TRP A 6 0.10 15.07 -1.95
C TRP A 6 -0.42 14.95 -3.39
N HIS A 7 -0.48 16.06 -4.14
CA HIS A 7 -0.94 16.09 -5.52
C HIS A 7 0.14 15.66 -6.53
N SER A 8 1.37 15.46 -6.08
CA SER A 8 2.51 14.99 -6.89
C SER A 8 2.93 13.55 -6.57
N VAL A 9 2.20 12.84 -5.70
CA VAL A 9 2.47 11.41 -5.46
C VAL A 9 2.30 10.61 -6.75
N ALA A 10 3.14 9.59 -6.90
CA ALA A 10 3.18 8.69 -8.04
C ALA A 10 3.27 7.24 -7.55
N LEU A 11 2.94 6.30 -8.43
CA LEU A 11 3.11 4.87 -8.14
C LEU A 11 4.60 4.54 -8.01
N ALA A 12 4.91 3.70 -7.02
CA ALA A 12 6.20 3.10 -6.78
C ALA A 12 5.97 1.74 -6.11
N PRO A 13 6.92 0.79 -6.14
CA PRO A 13 6.72 -0.52 -5.50
C PRO A 13 6.27 -0.41 -4.04
N ILE A 14 6.79 0.59 -3.32
CA ILE A 14 6.41 0.91 -1.95
C ILE A 14 6.23 2.42 -1.83
N VAL A 15 5.10 2.85 -1.27
CA VAL A 15 4.78 4.25 -0.96
C VAL A 15 4.44 4.36 0.52
N LEU A 16 5.17 5.19 1.25
CA LEU A 16 4.84 5.55 2.63
C LEU A 16 4.20 6.94 2.66
N VAL A 17 2.95 7.01 3.10
CA VAL A 17 2.24 8.24 3.42
C VAL A 17 2.31 8.46 4.92
N HIS A 18 3.05 9.48 5.34
CA HIS A 18 3.24 9.80 6.76
C HIS A 18 2.83 11.24 7.04
N GLY A 19 2.05 11.47 8.10
CA GLY A 19 1.64 12.79 8.54
C GLY A 19 0.38 12.76 9.41
N THR A 20 0.20 13.78 10.24
CA THR A 20 -0.93 13.86 11.19
C THR A 20 -2.26 14.27 10.55
N GLU A 21 -2.18 14.84 9.35
CA GLU A 21 -3.30 15.40 8.61
C GLU A 21 -4.04 14.31 7.82
N GLY A 22 -4.99 13.63 8.47
CA GLY A 22 -5.74 12.51 7.88
C GLY A 22 -6.35 12.81 6.51
N LEU A 23 -6.91 14.02 6.30
CA LEU A 23 -7.49 14.41 5.00
C LEU A 23 -6.43 14.45 3.87
N ILE A 24 -5.20 14.85 4.17
CA ILE A 24 -4.11 14.90 3.18
C ILE A 24 -3.66 13.47 2.86
N ALA A 25 -3.52 12.63 3.88
CA ALA A 25 -3.18 11.22 3.70
C ALA A 25 -4.23 10.49 2.85
N ASP A 26 -5.52 10.71 3.13
CA ASP A 26 -6.61 10.11 2.37
C ASP A 26 -6.59 10.56 0.91
N ARG A 27 -6.32 11.85 0.64
CA ARG A 27 -6.19 12.38 -0.73
C ARG A 27 -5.02 11.75 -1.48
N ALA A 28 -3.88 11.54 -0.81
CA ALA A 28 -2.74 10.86 -1.42
C ALA A 28 -3.10 9.41 -1.80
N VAL A 29 -3.75 8.66 -0.90
CA VAL A 29 -4.22 7.30 -1.17
C VAL A 29 -5.22 7.26 -2.33
N GLN A 30 -6.21 8.17 -2.35
CA GLN A 30 -7.18 8.25 -3.44
C GLN A 30 -6.50 8.54 -4.79
N ARG A 31 -5.48 9.42 -4.80
CA ARG A 31 -4.70 9.68 -6.00
C ARG A 31 -3.92 8.44 -6.46
N LEU A 32 -3.30 7.70 -5.55
CA LEU A 32 -2.58 6.46 -5.88
C LEU A 32 -3.52 5.40 -6.46
N ARG A 33 -4.74 5.24 -5.90
CA ARG A 33 -5.77 4.35 -6.46
C ARG A 33 -6.18 4.77 -7.88
N ALA A 34 -6.39 6.07 -8.09
CA ALA A 34 -6.74 6.60 -9.41
C ALA A 34 -5.62 6.35 -10.43
N LEU A 35 -4.37 6.63 -10.07
CA LEU A 35 -3.21 6.39 -10.93
C LEU A 35 -3.04 4.89 -11.25
N ALA A 36 -3.24 4.00 -10.28
CA ALA A 36 -3.17 2.57 -10.50
C ALA A 36 -4.24 2.09 -11.50
N LYS A 37 -5.47 2.60 -11.35
CA LYS A 37 -6.58 2.27 -12.27
C LYS A 37 -6.40 2.85 -13.67
N GLU A 38 -5.79 4.03 -13.76
CA GLU A 38 -5.43 4.67 -15.03
C GLU A 38 -4.32 3.88 -15.76
N ALA A 39 -3.31 3.41 -15.02
CA ALA A 39 -2.23 2.58 -15.56
C ALA A 39 -2.75 1.22 -16.05
N ASP A 40 -3.61 0.57 -15.25
CA ASP A 40 -4.26 -0.68 -15.63
C ASP A 40 -5.69 -0.78 -15.08
N PRO A 41 -6.72 -0.79 -15.94
CA PRO A 41 -8.10 -0.97 -15.53
C PRO A 41 -8.40 -2.31 -14.85
N SER A 42 -7.53 -3.31 -14.95
CA SER A 42 -7.68 -4.62 -14.29
C SER A 42 -7.11 -4.66 -12.87
N VAL A 43 -6.44 -3.58 -12.40
CA VAL A 43 -5.79 -3.56 -11.09
C VAL A 43 -6.74 -4.00 -9.96
N GLU A 44 -6.26 -4.94 -9.16
CA GLU A 44 -6.94 -5.34 -7.92
C GLU A 44 -6.48 -4.46 -6.77
N VAL A 45 -7.42 -3.98 -5.97
CA VAL A 45 -7.12 -3.13 -4.81
C VAL A 45 -7.52 -3.84 -3.52
N HIS A 46 -6.55 -4.01 -2.62
CA HIS A 46 -6.70 -4.75 -1.37
C HIS A 46 -6.41 -3.85 -0.18
N ASP A 47 -7.37 -3.70 0.73
CA ASP A 47 -7.19 -2.93 1.97
C ASP A 47 -6.94 -3.89 3.14
N LEU A 48 -5.74 -3.87 3.70
CA LEU A 48 -5.38 -4.63 4.89
C LEU A 48 -5.77 -3.84 6.14
N ALA A 49 -6.98 -4.06 6.64
CA ALA A 49 -7.51 -3.40 7.84
C ALA A 49 -8.34 -4.36 8.70
N GLY A 50 -8.48 -4.05 9.99
CA GLY A 50 -9.34 -4.82 10.90
C GLY A 50 -8.92 -6.29 11.00
N GLU A 51 -9.88 -7.21 10.79
CA GLU A 51 -9.64 -8.65 10.89
C GLU A 51 -8.70 -9.19 9.79
N SER A 52 -8.43 -8.41 8.74
CA SER A 52 -7.51 -8.77 7.65
C SER A 52 -6.04 -8.65 8.05
N LEU A 53 -5.70 -8.16 9.25
CA LEU A 53 -4.32 -7.94 9.70
C LEU A 53 -3.64 -9.17 10.32
N GLY A 54 -4.19 -10.37 10.10
CA GLY A 54 -3.64 -11.62 10.63
C GLY A 54 -2.29 -12.04 10.01
N PRO A 55 -1.59 -13.02 10.61
CA PRO A 55 -0.36 -13.57 10.04
C PRO A 55 -0.56 -14.10 8.61
N GLY A 56 0.36 -13.79 7.71
CA GLY A 56 0.34 -14.15 6.30
C GLY A 56 -0.59 -13.31 5.44
N ALA A 57 -1.27 -12.32 6.01
CA ALA A 57 -2.22 -11.49 5.27
C ALA A 57 -1.54 -10.72 4.13
N LEU A 58 -0.35 -10.17 4.38
CA LEU A 58 0.40 -9.45 3.35
C LEU A 58 0.77 -10.37 2.20
N ALA A 59 1.33 -11.55 2.52
CA ALA A 59 1.71 -12.53 1.49
C ALA A 59 0.52 -12.99 0.64
N GLN A 60 -0.67 -13.12 1.24
CA GLN A 60 -1.88 -13.50 0.52
C GLN A 60 -2.30 -12.45 -0.52
N VAL A 61 -2.33 -11.17 -0.13
CA VAL A 61 -2.78 -10.10 -1.02
C VAL A 61 -1.69 -9.63 -1.98
N ALA A 62 -0.42 -9.73 -1.59
CA ALA A 62 0.73 -9.37 -2.42
C ALA A 62 1.22 -10.51 -3.33
N SER A 63 0.58 -11.69 -3.29
CA SER A 63 0.90 -12.80 -4.20
C SER A 63 0.73 -12.36 -5.67
N PRO A 64 1.66 -12.71 -6.58
CA PRO A 64 1.49 -12.44 -8.01
C PRO A 64 0.18 -13.00 -8.58
N SER A 65 -0.44 -12.26 -9.52
CA SER A 65 -1.60 -12.78 -10.27
C SER A 65 -1.15 -13.82 -11.32
N LEU A 66 -1.94 -14.89 -11.50
CA LEU A 66 -1.73 -15.86 -12.58
C LEU A 66 -2.05 -15.27 -13.96
N PHE A 67 -2.84 -14.21 -14.01
CA PHE A 67 -3.24 -13.52 -15.24
C PHE A 67 -2.45 -12.22 -15.47
N GLY A 68 -1.48 -11.91 -14.60
CA GLY A 68 -0.63 -10.74 -14.71
C GLY A 68 -1.33 -9.42 -14.32
N GLU A 69 -2.47 -9.49 -13.63
CA GLU A 69 -3.14 -8.29 -13.12
C GLU A 69 -2.29 -7.64 -12.02
N PRO A 70 -2.02 -6.33 -12.11
CA PRO A 70 -1.29 -5.62 -11.07
C PRO A 70 -2.13 -5.52 -9.80
N ARG A 71 -1.45 -5.33 -8.66
CA ARG A 71 -2.11 -5.22 -7.36
C ARG A 71 -1.71 -3.95 -6.65
N LEU A 72 -2.69 -3.32 -6.01
CA LEU A 72 -2.51 -2.20 -5.11
C LEU A 72 -2.93 -2.63 -3.71
N VAL A 73 -1.96 -2.81 -2.82
CA VAL A 73 -2.21 -3.19 -1.42
C VAL A 73 -2.10 -1.94 -0.55
N VAL A 74 -3.10 -1.66 0.27
CA VAL A 74 -3.14 -0.49 1.15
C VAL A 74 -3.22 -0.94 2.60
N VAL A 75 -2.28 -0.49 3.43
CA VAL A 75 -2.32 -0.59 4.90
C VAL A 75 -2.69 0.80 5.44
N PRO A 76 -3.97 1.07 5.72
CA PRO A 76 -4.43 2.42 6.03
C PRO A 76 -4.05 2.90 7.42
N GLU A 77 -3.76 2.01 8.38
CA GLU A 77 -3.43 2.37 9.77
C GLU A 77 -2.18 1.61 10.23
N LEU A 78 -1.02 1.93 9.65
CA LEU A 78 0.24 1.24 9.92
C LEU A 78 0.61 1.28 11.42
N GLN A 79 0.31 2.38 12.11
CA GLN A 79 0.59 2.52 13.54
C GLN A 79 -0.27 1.61 14.44
N SER A 80 -1.33 1.02 13.90
CA SER A 80 -2.18 0.02 14.58
C SER A 80 -1.92 -1.40 14.08
N ALA A 81 -0.91 -1.60 13.21
CA ALA A 81 -0.58 -2.92 12.69
C ALA A 81 -0.04 -3.82 13.80
N PRO A 82 -0.44 -5.10 13.86
CA PRO A 82 0.14 -6.05 14.80
C PRO A 82 1.60 -6.35 14.43
N ASP A 83 2.41 -6.70 15.43
CA ASP A 83 3.84 -7.01 15.25
C ASP A 83 4.12 -8.03 14.14
N ALA A 84 3.24 -9.03 14.00
CA ALA A 84 3.35 -10.03 12.93
C ALA A 84 3.33 -9.39 11.53
N LEU A 85 2.39 -8.48 11.29
CA LEU A 85 2.32 -7.75 10.02
C LEU A 85 3.51 -6.81 9.85
N VAL A 86 3.98 -6.16 10.91
CA VAL A 86 5.17 -5.31 10.84
C VAL A 86 6.41 -6.11 10.42
N LEU A 87 6.59 -7.31 10.97
CA LEU A 87 7.68 -8.20 10.59
C LEU A 87 7.56 -8.68 9.13
N GLU A 88 6.35 -9.01 8.68
CA GLU A 88 6.08 -9.37 7.28
C GLU A 88 6.40 -8.21 6.34
N LEU A 89 5.98 -6.99 6.68
CA LEU A 89 6.28 -5.78 5.92
C LEU A 89 7.79 -5.56 5.82
N LEU A 90 8.52 -5.64 6.95
CA LEU A 90 9.97 -5.48 6.98
C LEU A 90 10.71 -6.52 6.15
N ASP A 91 10.17 -7.73 6.01
CA ASP A 91 10.72 -8.74 5.13
C ASP A 91 10.39 -8.47 3.66
N TYR A 92 9.11 -8.18 3.38
CA TYR A 92 8.60 -7.89 2.04
C TYR A 92 9.32 -6.71 1.37
N VAL A 93 9.59 -5.63 2.11
CA VAL A 93 10.25 -4.44 1.54
C VAL A 93 11.67 -4.69 1.03
N LYS A 94 12.31 -5.80 1.41
CA LYS A 94 13.65 -6.18 0.91
C LYS A 94 13.63 -6.62 -0.55
N ALA A 95 12.51 -7.20 -1.00
CA ALA A 95 12.33 -7.73 -2.34
C ALA A 95 10.84 -7.68 -2.73
N PRO A 96 10.28 -6.48 -2.99
CA PRO A 96 8.87 -6.35 -3.35
C PRO A 96 8.60 -6.98 -4.72
N GLU A 97 7.38 -7.49 -4.88
CA GLU A 97 6.91 -8.02 -6.16
C GLU A 97 6.77 -6.90 -7.20
N GLN A 98 7.19 -7.17 -8.43
CA GLN A 98 7.29 -6.13 -9.48
C GLN A 98 5.92 -5.52 -9.85
N ASP A 99 4.85 -6.34 -9.80
CA ASP A 99 3.50 -5.94 -10.19
C ASP A 99 2.63 -5.54 -8.98
N VAL A 100 3.25 -5.34 -7.81
CA VAL A 100 2.57 -4.94 -6.59
C VAL A 100 3.02 -3.55 -6.16
N THR A 101 2.05 -2.66 -5.99
CA THR A 101 2.23 -1.38 -5.30
C THR A 101 1.74 -1.52 -3.86
N LEU A 102 2.63 -1.37 -2.89
CA LEU A 102 2.31 -1.37 -1.45
C LEU A 102 2.23 0.07 -0.93
N VAL A 103 1.05 0.49 -0.48
CA VAL A 103 0.81 1.81 0.13
C VAL A 103 0.65 1.66 1.63
N LEU A 104 1.54 2.26 2.38
CA LEU A 104 1.55 2.27 3.84
C LEU A 104 1.16 3.66 4.33
N VAL A 105 0.20 3.75 5.26
CA VAL A 105 -0.25 5.03 5.81
C VAL A 105 0.00 5.05 7.31
N HIS A 106 0.77 6.01 7.78
CA HIS A 106 1.07 6.23 9.20
C HIS A 106 0.63 7.64 9.61
N ARG A 107 -0.44 7.76 10.41
CA ARG A 107 -1.07 9.06 10.73
C ARG A 107 -0.39 9.86 11.86
N GLY A 108 0.93 9.71 12.00
CA GLY A 108 1.69 10.19 13.16
C GLY A 108 1.48 9.38 14.42
#